data_AF-A0A160PM36-F1
#
_entry.id   AF-A0A160PM36-F1
#
_cell.length_a   1.000
_cell.length_b   1.000
_cell.length_c   1.000
_cell.angle_alpha   90.00
_cell.angle_beta   90.00
_cell.angle_gamma   90.00
#
_symmetry.space_group_name_H-M   'P 1'
#
loop_
_entity.id
_entity.type
_entity.pdbx_description
1 polymer ?
#
loop_
_entity_poly.entity_id
_entity_poly.type
_entity_poly.pdbx_seq_one_letter_code
_entity_poly.pdbx_strand_id
1 'polypeptide(L)'
;MHLSSNPAQLKELFGLDAQKSLLFSAIRLDSHPLVAPIIATIKDQDPILLVRQQEQGNIFSSGVPRDKIRFYAPWVTIDDAPLEGIEAASSLPELIKELADATPVCFSPDIAYAHYLAAQDHVQIAVESLAPKAIDVVEVEKGSVEKRFESWRRAGVEEAKKLIRGIAHLEGLEAELDQVGADSRFELLQEIATQHGLDAIYVASPPNFSEITGLAAADGASVLWSADTQSVFLFLPQGTTAPEGSQPVGSFGSVSEAVAVLIGEDKAVGVEEEFIGTALALSLTEGEIVPIQQELGHWRDVRDHEDLPFQIIAARTSVTTMENTLTWTNKRLERGEEFTELDIYAHYLEELEDYALQFTFDVEPYFTNLHSSNRMLFPGPPVDFPINAETRCIQLDAGVAVKKDGVVLGTSDMARSLPRTAAGQEAYDYFFKVVREGIIGQLRPGVICADVHEATLDYLAPQLPRMIDIGMLGADTDFNTIYRKRNVGHLMGKQESFANELRPGYKHILHHGSYGAAEIPWRYNGVAIGTEDLWYIGKDKTYILSQR
;
A
#
# COMPACT_ATOMS: atom_id res chain seq x y z
N MET A 1 -13.25 -8.43 -27.15
CA MET A 1 -13.33 -7.45 -26.04
C MET A 1 -11.97 -6.76 -25.91
N HIS A 2 -11.92 -5.45 -25.67
CA HIS A 2 -10.66 -4.72 -25.45
C HIS A 2 -10.56 -4.27 -23.99
N LEU A 3 -9.43 -4.51 -23.33
CA LEU A 3 -9.17 -4.15 -21.94
C LEU A 3 -8.05 -3.11 -21.86
N SER A 4 -8.27 -2.05 -21.06
CA SER A 4 -7.31 -0.98 -20.83
C SER A 4 -7.34 -0.53 -19.38
N SER A 5 -6.18 -0.23 -18.80
CA SER A 5 -6.00 0.39 -17.48
C SER A 5 -5.46 1.82 -17.58
N ASN A 6 -5.53 2.42 -18.77
CA ASN A 6 -4.92 3.71 -19.05
C ASN A 6 -5.53 4.82 -18.17
N PRO A 7 -4.74 5.49 -17.31
CA PRO A 7 -5.26 6.51 -16.39
C PRO A 7 -5.95 7.69 -17.10
N ALA A 8 -5.48 8.09 -18.28
CA ALA A 8 -6.10 9.17 -19.05
C ALA A 8 -7.49 8.75 -19.57
N GLN A 9 -7.65 7.50 -20.02
CA GLN A 9 -8.95 6.98 -20.45
C GLN A 9 -9.92 6.81 -19.28
N LEU A 10 -9.43 6.39 -18.10
CA LEU A 10 -10.24 6.30 -16.87
C LEU A 10 -10.82 7.68 -16.52
N LYS A 11 -9.98 8.71 -16.57
CA LYS A 11 -10.39 10.07 -16.29
C LYS A 11 -11.35 10.63 -17.35
N GLU A 12 -11.09 10.36 -18.62
CA GLU A 12 -11.93 10.83 -19.73
C GLU A 12 -13.32 10.19 -19.71
N LEU A 13 -13.40 8.86 -19.55
CA LEU A 13 -14.64 8.10 -19.68
C LEU A 13 -15.48 8.06 -18.40
N PHE A 14 -14.82 8.08 -17.23
CA PHE A 14 -15.48 7.88 -15.94
C PHE A 14 -15.26 9.04 -14.94
N GLY A 15 -14.47 10.06 -15.29
CA GLY A 15 -14.12 11.13 -14.36
C GLY A 15 -13.28 10.67 -13.17
N LEU A 16 -12.67 9.48 -13.27
CA LEU A 16 -11.99 8.81 -12.17
C LEU A 16 -10.47 9.00 -12.24
N ASP A 17 -9.87 9.50 -11.16
CA ASP A 17 -8.43 9.53 -10.94
C ASP A 17 -8.09 8.43 -9.92
N ALA A 18 -7.73 7.23 -10.40
CA ALA A 18 -7.64 6.04 -9.55
C ALA A 18 -6.68 6.20 -8.37
N GLN A 19 -5.51 6.82 -8.57
CA GLN A 19 -4.53 7.03 -7.50
C GLN A 19 -5.00 8.04 -6.44
N LYS A 20 -5.94 8.94 -6.77
CA LYS A 20 -6.50 9.91 -5.80
C LYS A 20 -7.78 9.43 -5.15
N SER A 21 -8.54 8.62 -5.85
CA SER A 21 -9.91 8.28 -5.47
C SER A 21 -10.05 6.89 -4.86
N LEU A 22 -9.10 5.98 -5.11
CA LEU A 22 -9.15 4.58 -4.67
C LEU A 22 -8.05 4.28 -3.66
N LEU A 23 -8.37 3.44 -2.68
CA LEU A 23 -7.49 3.12 -1.57
C LEU A 23 -6.28 2.31 -2.04
N PHE A 24 -6.51 1.17 -2.67
CA PHE A 24 -5.43 0.26 -3.07
C PHE A 24 -4.51 0.90 -4.11
N SER A 25 -5.06 1.65 -5.07
CA SER A 25 -4.23 2.36 -6.04
C SER A 25 -3.35 3.44 -5.40
N ALA A 26 -3.75 4.02 -4.26
CA ALA A 26 -2.97 5.01 -3.54
C ALA A 26 -1.87 4.40 -2.65
N ILE A 27 -2.19 3.29 -1.95
CA ILE A 27 -1.24 2.66 -1.00
C ILE A 27 -0.29 1.68 -1.68
N ARG A 28 -0.73 0.97 -2.72
CA ARG A 28 0.10 0.00 -3.46
C ARG A 28 1.01 0.70 -4.47
N LEU A 29 1.95 1.53 -4.02
CA LEU A 29 2.78 2.34 -4.92
C LEU A 29 3.56 1.48 -5.92
N ASP A 30 4.01 0.32 -5.47
CA ASP A 30 4.76 -0.66 -6.26
C ASP A 30 3.92 -1.54 -7.19
N SER A 31 2.59 -1.47 -7.12
CA SER A 31 1.68 -2.38 -7.84
C SER A 31 0.35 -1.70 -8.21
N HIS A 32 0.30 -0.36 -8.24
CA HIS A 32 -0.93 0.37 -8.51
C HIS A 32 -1.58 0.01 -9.87
N PRO A 33 -0.84 -0.34 -10.95
CA PRO A 33 -1.45 -0.78 -12.20
C PRO A 33 -2.20 -2.12 -12.07
N LEU A 34 -1.76 -3.03 -11.20
CA LEU A 34 -2.48 -4.28 -10.90
C LEU A 34 -3.84 -4.02 -10.27
N VAL A 35 -3.91 -3.05 -9.36
CA VAL A 35 -5.13 -2.76 -8.58
C VAL A 35 -5.99 -1.65 -9.19
N ALA A 36 -5.51 -0.98 -10.24
CA ALA A 36 -6.27 0.00 -10.98
C ALA A 36 -7.51 -0.62 -11.64
N PRO A 37 -8.62 0.13 -11.73
CA PRO A 37 -9.78 -0.29 -12.51
C PRO A 37 -9.43 -0.56 -13.97
N ILE A 38 -10.04 -1.59 -14.54
CA ILE A 38 -9.87 -1.93 -15.95
C ILE A 38 -11.12 -1.52 -16.72
N ILE A 39 -10.94 -0.79 -17.80
CA ILE A 39 -11.97 -0.44 -18.76
C ILE A 39 -12.14 -1.62 -19.71
N ALA A 40 -13.32 -2.25 -19.70
CA ALA A 40 -13.69 -3.24 -20.69
C ALA A 40 -14.58 -2.59 -21.76
N THR A 41 -14.10 -2.61 -23.00
CA THR A 41 -14.83 -2.16 -24.18
C THR A 41 -15.32 -3.38 -24.96
N ILE A 42 -16.64 -3.55 -24.97
CA ILE A 42 -17.33 -4.61 -25.69
C ILE A 42 -18.05 -3.98 -26.89
N LYS A 43 -18.02 -4.67 -28.04
CA LYS A 43 -18.62 -4.16 -29.26
C LYS A 43 -20.11 -3.89 -29.05
N ASP A 44 -20.57 -2.73 -29.52
CA ASP A 44 -21.97 -2.28 -29.46
C ASP A 44 -22.52 -2.12 -28.02
N GLN A 45 -21.64 -1.97 -27.01
CA GLN A 45 -21.99 -1.71 -25.62
C GLN A 45 -21.23 -0.49 -25.08
N ASP A 46 -21.80 0.15 -24.06
CA ASP A 46 -21.09 1.18 -23.29
C ASP A 46 -19.88 0.55 -22.58
N PRO A 47 -18.74 1.28 -22.44
CA PRO A 47 -17.63 0.81 -21.64
C PRO A 47 -18.04 0.55 -20.19
N ILE A 48 -17.59 -0.56 -19.65
CA ILE A 48 -17.80 -0.95 -18.25
C ILE A 48 -16.46 -0.95 -17.50
N LEU A 49 -16.54 -0.64 -16.21
CA LEU A 49 -15.40 -0.57 -15.31
C LEU A 49 -15.33 -1.84 -14.45
N LEU A 50 -14.23 -2.55 -14.52
CA LEU A 50 -13.96 -3.73 -13.70
C LEU A 50 -13.19 -3.30 -12.45
N VAL A 51 -13.78 -3.49 -11.27
CA VAL A 51 -13.26 -2.95 -10.01
C VAL A 51 -13.23 -4.03 -8.93
N ARG A 52 -12.23 -4.03 -8.05
CA ARG A 52 -12.25 -4.89 -6.85
C ARG A 52 -13.40 -4.50 -5.94
N GLN A 53 -14.15 -5.45 -5.37
CA GLN A 53 -15.27 -5.11 -4.49
C GLN A 53 -14.83 -4.33 -3.24
N GLN A 54 -13.58 -4.48 -2.80
CA GLN A 54 -13.01 -3.70 -1.70
C GLN A 54 -13.06 -2.17 -1.95
N GLU A 55 -13.02 -1.73 -3.21
CA GLU A 55 -13.09 -0.32 -3.60
C GLU A 55 -14.54 0.20 -3.72
N GLN A 56 -15.55 -0.59 -3.35
CA GLN A 56 -16.96 -0.22 -3.51
C GLN A 56 -17.29 1.15 -2.89
N GLY A 57 -16.77 1.43 -1.70
CA GLY A 57 -17.00 2.72 -1.04
C GLY A 57 -16.37 3.89 -1.80
N ASN A 58 -15.13 3.70 -2.24
CA ASN A 58 -14.34 4.66 -3.00
C ASN A 58 -14.94 4.96 -4.38
N ILE A 59 -15.31 3.92 -5.14
CA ILE A 59 -15.85 4.08 -6.49
C ILE A 59 -17.23 4.73 -6.50
N PHE A 60 -18.09 4.41 -5.52
CA PHE A 60 -19.38 5.07 -5.37
C PHE A 60 -19.22 6.55 -4.98
N SER A 61 -18.24 6.86 -4.14
CA SER A 61 -17.92 8.25 -3.75
C SER A 61 -17.35 9.07 -4.92
N SER A 62 -16.75 8.40 -5.91
CA SER A 62 -16.20 9.03 -7.12
C SER A 62 -17.26 9.42 -8.16
N GLY A 63 -18.52 9.04 -7.96
CA GLY A 63 -19.64 9.40 -8.86
C GLY A 63 -19.78 8.53 -10.10
N VAL A 64 -19.07 7.40 -10.19
CA VAL A 64 -19.21 6.46 -11.31
C VAL A 64 -20.59 5.79 -11.26
N PRO A 65 -21.37 5.78 -12.37
CA PRO A 65 -22.68 5.15 -12.40
C PRO A 65 -22.62 3.65 -12.08
N ARG A 66 -23.52 3.18 -11.20
CA ARG A 66 -23.50 1.79 -10.70
C ARG A 66 -23.69 0.74 -11.79
N ASP A 67 -24.50 1.04 -12.80
CA ASP A 67 -24.75 0.20 -13.96
C ASP A 67 -23.54 0.05 -14.89
N LYS A 68 -22.51 0.89 -14.71
CA LYS A 68 -21.24 0.80 -15.44
C LYS A 68 -20.14 0.08 -14.65
N ILE A 69 -20.42 -0.46 -13.47
CA ILE A 69 -19.42 -1.11 -12.62
C ILE A 69 -19.70 -2.60 -12.56
N ARG A 70 -18.66 -3.42 -12.76
CA ARG A 70 -18.66 -4.85 -12.45
C ARG A 70 -17.60 -5.13 -11.41
N PHE A 71 -18.01 -5.74 -10.30
CA PHE A 71 -17.10 -6.08 -9.23
C PHE A 71 -16.47 -7.46 -9.41
N TYR A 72 -15.24 -7.61 -8.96
CA TYR A 72 -14.57 -8.90 -8.79
C TYR A 72 -13.84 -8.97 -7.44
N ALA A 73 -13.40 -10.17 -7.06
CA ALA A 73 -12.74 -10.47 -5.79
C ALA A 73 -13.58 -9.99 -4.59
N PRO A 74 -14.57 -10.80 -4.15
CA PRO A 74 -15.52 -10.38 -3.14
C PRO A 74 -14.84 -9.96 -1.84
N TRP A 75 -15.30 -8.85 -1.26
CA TRP A 75 -14.71 -8.30 -0.06
C TRP A 75 -15.06 -9.14 1.17
N VAL A 76 -14.10 -9.28 2.08
CA VAL A 76 -14.30 -10.05 3.31
C VAL A 76 -15.08 -9.22 4.32
N THR A 77 -16.33 -9.54 4.57
CA THR A 77 -17.17 -8.83 5.56
C THR A 77 -17.82 -9.81 6.53
N ILE A 78 -17.98 -9.38 7.78
CA ILE A 78 -18.79 -10.07 8.81
C ILE A 78 -20.24 -9.54 8.86
N ASP A 79 -20.53 -8.52 8.05
CA ASP A 79 -21.84 -7.91 7.86
C ASP A 79 -22.16 -7.92 6.35
N ASP A 80 -23.14 -8.74 5.95
CA ASP A 80 -23.53 -8.89 4.53
C ASP A 80 -24.49 -7.78 4.08
N ALA A 81 -25.07 -6.99 5.00
CA ALA A 81 -26.05 -5.96 4.64
C ALA A 81 -25.52 -4.93 3.61
N PRO A 82 -24.26 -4.46 3.67
CA PRO A 82 -23.67 -3.59 2.66
C PRO A 82 -23.47 -4.22 1.28
N LEU A 83 -23.58 -5.55 1.17
CA LEU A 83 -23.40 -6.31 -0.08
C LEU A 83 -24.73 -6.67 -0.74
N GLU A 84 -25.87 -6.43 -0.08
CA GLU A 84 -27.17 -6.84 -0.59
C GLU A 84 -27.45 -6.22 -1.97
N GLY A 85 -27.71 -7.09 -2.96
CA GLY A 85 -27.96 -6.69 -4.34
C GLY A 85 -26.72 -6.28 -5.15
N ILE A 86 -25.51 -6.52 -4.64
CA ILE A 86 -24.25 -6.23 -5.34
C ILE A 86 -23.54 -7.54 -5.65
N GLU A 87 -23.47 -7.88 -6.94
CA GLU A 87 -22.78 -9.09 -7.41
C GLU A 87 -21.29 -8.81 -7.67
N ALA A 88 -20.43 -9.76 -7.27
CA ALA A 88 -19.01 -9.74 -7.55
C ALA A 88 -18.53 -11.12 -8.03
N ALA A 89 -17.78 -11.14 -9.14
CA ALA A 89 -17.11 -12.35 -9.61
C ALA A 89 -16.01 -12.77 -8.63
N SER A 90 -15.67 -14.06 -8.57
CA SER A 90 -14.66 -14.58 -7.64
C SER A 90 -13.26 -14.01 -7.88
N SER A 91 -12.93 -13.67 -9.12
CA SER A 91 -11.64 -13.12 -9.55
C SER A 91 -11.77 -12.32 -10.84
N LEU A 92 -10.75 -11.55 -11.19
CA LEU A 92 -10.71 -10.83 -12.47
C LEU A 92 -10.70 -11.78 -13.68
N PRO A 93 -9.90 -12.87 -13.73
CA PRO A 93 -9.95 -13.83 -14.84
C PRO A 93 -11.35 -14.42 -15.07
N GLU A 94 -12.08 -14.75 -14.00
CA GLU A 94 -13.46 -15.24 -14.12
C GLU A 94 -14.41 -14.16 -14.64
N LEU A 95 -14.26 -12.90 -14.22
CA LEU A 95 -15.04 -11.78 -14.77
C LEU A 95 -14.72 -11.53 -16.25
N ILE A 96 -13.45 -11.57 -16.64
CA ILE A 96 -13.01 -11.45 -18.04
C ILE A 96 -13.63 -12.56 -18.87
N LYS A 97 -13.60 -13.80 -18.38
CA LYS A 97 -14.18 -14.97 -19.05
C LYS A 97 -15.70 -14.86 -19.21
N GLU A 98 -16.40 -14.41 -18.18
CA GLU A 98 -17.84 -14.13 -18.22
C GLU A 98 -18.18 -13.09 -19.30
N LEU A 99 -17.45 -11.97 -19.31
CA LEU A 99 -17.69 -10.85 -20.23
C LEU A 99 -17.27 -11.13 -21.67
N ALA A 100 -16.22 -11.94 -21.86
CA ALA A 100 -15.70 -12.26 -23.19
C ALA A 100 -16.67 -13.13 -24.00
N ASP A 101 -17.43 -14.02 -23.35
CA ASP A 101 -18.39 -14.94 -23.97
C ASP A 101 -17.86 -15.59 -25.27
N ALA A 102 -16.70 -16.25 -25.17
CA ALA A 102 -15.93 -16.86 -26.27
C ALA A 102 -15.34 -15.90 -27.33
N THR A 103 -15.44 -14.58 -27.15
CA THR A 103 -14.76 -13.58 -27.98
C THR A 103 -13.28 -13.45 -27.56
N PRO A 104 -12.33 -13.34 -28.51
CA PRO A 104 -10.95 -13.00 -28.18
C PRO A 104 -10.84 -11.71 -27.37
N VAL A 105 -9.91 -11.70 -26.42
CA VAL A 105 -9.61 -10.56 -25.57
C VAL A 105 -8.35 -9.87 -26.08
N CYS A 106 -8.39 -8.55 -26.21
CA CYS A 106 -7.25 -7.73 -26.59
C CYS A 106 -6.83 -6.90 -25.38
N PHE A 107 -5.60 -7.06 -24.93
CA PHE A 107 -5.01 -6.26 -23.86
C PHE A 107 -4.29 -5.07 -24.48
N SER A 108 -4.60 -3.86 -24.00
CA SER A 108 -3.79 -2.68 -24.28
C SER A 108 -2.39 -2.84 -23.68
N PRO A 109 -1.40 -2.03 -24.12
CA PRO A 109 -0.02 -2.16 -23.68
C PRO A 109 0.18 -1.95 -22.17
N ASP A 110 -0.72 -1.20 -21.53
CA ASP A 110 -0.64 -0.74 -20.14
C ASP A 110 -1.21 -1.71 -19.10
N ILE A 111 -1.93 -2.78 -19.52
CA ILE A 111 -2.42 -3.79 -18.58
C ILE A 111 -1.22 -4.44 -17.88
N ALA A 112 -1.23 -4.45 -16.54
CA ALA A 112 -0.18 -5.05 -15.72
C ALA A 112 0.12 -6.49 -16.16
N TYR A 113 1.41 -6.85 -16.26
CA TYR A 113 1.83 -8.17 -16.74
C TYR A 113 1.28 -9.33 -15.89
N ALA A 114 1.10 -9.12 -14.59
CA ALA A 114 0.45 -10.07 -13.69
C ALA A 114 -0.98 -10.46 -14.14
N HIS A 115 -1.76 -9.52 -14.69
CA HIS A 115 -3.09 -9.83 -15.22
C HIS A 115 -3.02 -10.70 -16.47
N TYR A 116 -2.02 -10.50 -17.32
CA TYR A 116 -1.77 -11.37 -18.47
C TYR A 116 -1.41 -12.79 -18.00
N LEU A 117 -0.47 -12.91 -17.06
CA LEU A 117 -0.07 -14.19 -16.49
C LEU A 117 -1.25 -14.96 -15.88
N ALA A 118 -2.15 -14.25 -15.19
CA ALA A 118 -3.32 -14.85 -14.56
C ALA A 118 -4.45 -15.21 -15.54
N ALA A 119 -4.53 -14.56 -16.70
CA ALA A 119 -5.66 -14.72 -17.63
C ALA A 119 -5.33 -15.56 -18.87
N GLN A 120 -4.06 -15.68 -19.27
CA GLN A 120 -3.64 -16.32 -20.54
C GLN A 120 -4.08 -17.79 -20.67
N ASP A 121 -4.22 -18.52 -19.55
CA ASP A 121 -4.67 -19.91 -19.55
C ASP A 121 -6.21 -20.06 -19.54
N HIS A 122 -6.93 -18.96 -19.31
CA HIS A 122 -8.39 -18.95 -19.16
C HIS A 122 -9.11 -18.44 -20.41
N VAL A 123 -8.47 -17.53 -21.16
CA VAL A 123 -9.04 -16.89 -22.36
C VAL A 123 -7.96 -16.67 -23.43
N GLN A 124 -8.37 -16.62 -24.70
CA GLN A 124 -7.44 -16.26 -25.77
C GLN A 124 -7.13 -14.76 -25.73
N ILE A 125 -5.87 -14.41 -25.45
CA ILE A 125 -5.40 -13.03 -25.33
C ILE A 125 -4.49 -12.66 -26.49
N ALA A 126 -4.79 -11.52 -27.13
CA ALA A 126 -3.85 -10.78 -27.97
C ALA A 126 -3.37 -9.54 -27.21
N VAL A 127 -2.12 -9.14 -27.38
CA VAL A 127 -1.55 -7.95 -26.75
C VAL A 127 -1.20 -6.94 -27.84
N GLU A 128 -1.63 -5.70 -27.66
CA GLU A 128 -1.27 -4.61 -28.58
C GLU A 128 0.23 -4.30 -28.49
N SER A 129 0.85 -4.00 -29.64
CA SER A 129 2.28 -3.67 -29.65
C SER A 129 2.53 -2.30 -29.03
N LEU A 130 3.56 -2.20 -28.20
CA LEU A 130 4.07 -0.93 -27.70
C LEU A 130 4.84 -0.22 -28.80
N ALA A 131 4.46 1.02 -29.14
CA ALA A 131 5.24 1.84 -30.05
C ALA A 131 6.61 2.15 -29.41
N PRO A 132 7.75 1.94 -30.11
CA PRO A 132 9.06 2.28 -29.59
C PRO A 132 9.12 3.75 -29.19
N LYS A 133 9.59 4.01 -27.97
CA LYS A 133 9.83 5.36 -27.46
C LYS A 133 11.31 5.49 -27.15
N ALA A 134 11.93 6.46 -27.80
CA ALA A 134 13.34 6.72 -27.59
C ALA A 134 13.60 7.22 -26.16
N ILE A 135 14.72 6.79 -25.59
CA ILE A 135 15.16 7.06 -24.22
C ILE A 135 16.62 7.47 -24.19
N ASP A 136 17.00 8.18 -23.14
CA ASP A 136 18.38 8.45 -22.77
C ASP A 136 18.74 7.59 -21.57
N VAL A 137 19.93 7.00 -21.56
CA VAL A 137 20.42 6.15 -20.47
C VAL A 137 21.64 6.80 -19.84
N VAL A 138 21.61 6.89 -18.52
CA VAL A 138 22.73 7.36 -17.69
C VAL A 138 23.05 6.34 -16.61
N GLU A 139 24.30 6.30 -16.16
CA GLU A 139 24.75 5.46 -15.06
C GLU A 139 24.79 6.28 -13.76
N VAL A 140 24.25 5.70 -12.69
CA VAL A 140 24.29 6.24 -11.33
C VAL A 140 25.28 5.43 -10.50
N GLU A 141 26.18 6.12 -9.81
CA GLU A 141 27.14 5.46 -8.93
C GLU A 141 26.44 4.94 -7.66
N LYS A 142 26.48 3.63 -7.44
CA LYS A 142 25.96 2.96 -6.22
C LYS A 142 26.43 3.64 -4.92
N GLY A 143 27.72 3.98 -4.82
CA GLY A 143 28.27 4.62 -3.63
C GLY A 143 27.71 6.03 -3.36
N SER A 144 27.18 6.69 -4.38
CA SER A 144 26.48 7.97 -4.21
C SER A 144 25.05 7.78 -3.69
N VAL A 145 24.39 6.68 -4.05
CA VAL A 145 23.08 6.29 -3.49
C VAL A 145 23.19 5.99 -2.00
N GLU A 146 24.16 5.16 -1.62
CA GLU A 146 24.41 4.77 -0.21
C GLU A 146 24.69 5.98 0.68
N LYS A 147 25.59 6.88 0.26
CA LYS A 147 25.91 8.10 1.01
C LYS A 147 24.70 9.02 1.18
N ARG A 148 23.81 9.07 0.19
CA ARG A 148 22.61 9.91 0.25
C ARG A 148 21.67 9.43 1.34
N PHE A 149 21.34 8.13 1.36
CA PHE A 149 20.51 7.55 2.40
C PHE A 149 21.16 7.62 3.79
N GLU A 150 22.48 7.37 3.89
CA GLU A 150 23.21 7.53 5.16
C GLU A 150 23.08 8.96 5.71
N SER A 151 23.22 9.96 4.85
CA SER A 151 23.07 11.37 5.22
C SER A 151 21.66 11.68 5.71
N TRP A 152 20.64 11.19 5.01
CA TRP A 152 19.25 11.39 5.44
C TRP A 152 18.96 10.71 6.78
N ARG A 153 19.36 9.45 6.96
CA ARG A 153 19.15 8.69 8.20
C ARG A 153 19.77 9.41 9.40
N ARG A 154 20.99 9.91 9.24
CA ARG A 154 21.68 10.69 10.27
C ARG A 154 20.89 11.94 10.69
N ALA A 155 20.27 12.65 9.75
CA ALA A 155 19.42 13.79 10.04
C ALA A 155 18.11 13.36 10.73
N GLY A 156 17.50 12.26 10.28
CA GLY A 156 16.27 11.70 10.87
C GLY A 156 16.43 11.24 12.31
N VAL A 157 17.57 10.65 12.69
CA VAL A 157 17.83 10.15 14.05
C VAL A 157 17.62 11.24 15.12
N GLU A 158 18.12 12.45 14.86
CA GLU A 158 18.02 13.56 15.83
C GLU A 158 16.59 14.05 16.01
N GLU A 159 15.76 14.02 14.97
CA GLU A 159 14.35 14.38 15.04
C GLU A 159 13.53 13.28 15.72
N ALA A 160 13.76 12.02 15.35
CA ALA A 160 13.10 10.87 15.97
C ALA A 160 13.34 10.78 17.48
N LYS A 161 14.59 11.02 17.95
CA LYS A 161 14.92 11.07 19.38
C LYS A 161 14.12 12.12 20.15
N LYS A 162 13.82 13.28 19.55
CA LYS A 162 13.00 14.32 20.20
C LYS A 162 11.56 13.84 20.40
N LEU A 163 11.02 13.09 19.42
CA LEU A 163 9.63 12.64 19.42
C LEU A 163 9.36 11.53 20.45
N ILE A 164 10.36 10.73 20.80
CA ILE A 164 10.22 9.60 21.75
C ILE A 164 10.66 9.95 23.17
N ARG A 165 11.32 11.09 23.35
CA ARG A 165 11.90 11.50 24.64
C ARG A 165 10.83 11.62 25.72
N GLY A 166 11.05 10.92 26.83
CA GLY A 166 10.17 11.00 28.00
C GLY A 166 8.87 10.19 27.88
N ILE A 167 8.70 9.41 26.82
CA ILE A 167 7.55 8.52 26.63
C ILE A 167 7.88 7.15 27.23
N ALA A 168 7.23 6.80 28.34
CA ALA A 168 7.58 5.62 29.14
C ALA A 168 7.55 4.29 28.37
N HIS A 169 6.56 4.06 27.50
CA HIS A 169 6.47 2.82 26.73
C HIS A 169 7.56 2.73 25.63
N LEU A 170 8.15 3.87 25.22
CA LEU A 170 9.23 3.97 24.23
C LEU A 170 10.64 4.02 24.85
N GLU A 171 10.76 3.95 26.18
CA GLU A 171 12.07 3.86 26.84
C GLU A 171 12.86 2.67 26.30
N GLY A 172 14.10 2.92 25.87
CA GLY A 172 14.99 1.94 25.23
C GLY A 172 15.16 2.15 23.72
N LEU A 173 14.17 2.72 23.03
CA LEU A 173 14.17 2.85 21.56
C LEU A 173 15.29 3.76 21.02
N GLU A 174 15.78 4.71 21.84
CA GLU A 174 16.93 5.55 21.48
C GLU A 174 18.18 4.72 21.11
N ALA A 175 18.38 3.55 21.75
CA ALA A 175 19.52 2.67 21.48
C ALA A 175 19.42 1.95 20.14
N GLU A 176 18.22 1.80 19.58
CA GLU A 176 17.99 1.26 18.23
C GLU A 176 18.33 2.31 17.18
N LEU A 177 17.96 3.58 17.43
CA LEU A 177 18.33 4.72 16.59
C LEU A 177 19.84 4.94 16.51
N ASP A 178 20.57 4.64 17.59
CA ASP A 178 22.04 4.73 17.62
C ASP A 178 22.75 3.68 16.74
N GLN A 179 22.04 2.63 16.32
CA GLN A 179 22.57 1.56 15.47
C GLN A 179 22.25 1.77 13.98
N VAL A 180 21.46 2.78 13.64
CA VAL A 180 21.13 3.12 12.25
C VAL A 180 22.38 3.57 11.51
N GLY A 181 22.68 2.94 10.37
CA GLY A 181 23.83 3.30 9.54
C GLY A 181 24.29 2.20 8.58
N ALA A 182 23.84 0.95 8.76
CA ALA A 182 24.04 -0.10 7.78
C ALA A 182 23.20 0.17 6.51
N ASP A 183 23.70 -0.31 5.37
CA ASP A 183 23.05 -0.19 4.08
C ASP A 183 23.25 -1.48 3.29
N SER A 184 22.24 -2.34 3.31
CA SER A 184 22.28 -3.68 2.72
C SER A 184 21.65 -3.76 1.33
N ARG A 185 21.24 -2.61 0.74
CA ARG A 185 20.32 -2.60 -0.41
C ARG A 185 20.79 -3.43 -1.59
N PHE A 186 22.04 -3.24 -1.99
CA PHE A 186 22.60 -3.88 -3.17
C PHE A 186 23.12 -5.30 -2.87
N GLU A 187 23.45 -5.59 -1.62
CA GLU A 187 23.79 -6.94 -1.18
C GLU A 187 22.56 -7.85 -1.28
N LEU A 188 21.42 -7.41 -0.74
CA LEU A 188 20.18 -8.18 -0.80
C LEU A 188 19.58 -8.24 -2.22
N LEU A 189 19.76 -7.22 -3.07
CA LEU A 189 19.41 -7.33 -4.50
C LEU A 189 20.27 -8.40 -5.21
N GLN A 190 21.55 -8.51 -4.85
CA GLN A 190 22.42 -9.57 -5.36
C GLN A 190 21.96 -10.96 -4.92
N GLU A 191 21.44 -11.10 -3.70
CA GLU A 191 20.86 -12.36 -3.23
C GLU A 191 19.63 -12.75 -4.06
N ILE A 192 18.71 -11.82 -4.34
CA ILE A 192 17.56 -12.06 -5.22
C ILE A 192 18.03 -12.52 -6.60
N ALA A 193 18.96 -11.78 -7.22
CA ALA A 193 19.49 -12.15 -8.53
C ALA A 193 20.16 -13.53 -8.53
N THR A 194 20.93 -13.86 -7.48
CA THR A 194 21.59 -15.17 -7.36
C THR A 194 20.58 -16.30 -7.19
N GLN A 195 19.56 -16.11 -6.34
CA GLN A 195 18.54 -17.10 -6.06
C GLN A 195 17.70 -17.45 -7.30
N HIS A 196 17.40 -16.44 -8.12
CA HIS A 196 16.56 -16.59 -9.32
C HIS A 196 17.37 -16.72 -10.62
N GLY A 197 18.70 -16.72 -10.55
CA GLY A 197 19.56 -16.84 -11.74
C GLY A 197 19.44 -15.66 -12.70
N LEU A 198 19.25 -14.44 -12.18
CA LEU A 198 19.02 -13.23 -12.98
C LEU A 198 20.34 -12.56 -13.35
N ASP A 199 20.44 -12.08 -14.59
CA ASP A 199 21.54 -11.22 -15.04
C ASP A 199 21.28 -9.75 -14.70
N ALA A 200 20.00 -9.36 -14.61
CA ALA A 200 19.58 -8.01 -14.25
C ALA A 200 18.19 -7.96 -13.61
N ILE A 201 17.92 -6.83 -12.95
CA ILE A 201 16.61 -6.51 -12.38
C ILE A 201 16.16 -5.19 -13.00
N TYR A 202 14.99 -5.20 -13.65
CA TYR A 202 14.34 -4.02 -14.22
C TYR A 202 13.17 -3.59 -13.35
N VAL A 203 13.21 -2.36 -12.85
CA VAL A 203 12.12 -1.78 -12.05
C VAL A 203 11.73 -0.40 -12.59
N ALA A 204 10.45 -0.08 -12.47
CA ALA A 204 9.87 1.20 -12.81
C ALA A 204 8.98 1.74 -11.68
N SER A 205 8.66 0.93 -10.67
CA SER A 205 7.80 1.39 -9.60
C SER A 205 8.49 2.44 -8.71
N PRO A 206 7.78 3.49 -8.26
CA PRO A 206 8.38 4.57 -7.48
C PRO A 206 9.21 4.13 -6.26
N PRO A 207 8.74 3.20 -5.38
CA PRO A 207 9.54 2.81 -4.22
C PRO A 207 10.82 2.07 -4.60
N ASN A 208 10.76 1.11 -5.53
CA ASN A 208 11.95 0.35 -5.94
C ASN A 208 12.92 1.19 -6.78
N PHE A 209 12.40 2.04 -7.66
CA PHE A 209 13.20 3.02 -8.38
C PHE A 209 13.98 3.91 -7.41
N SER A 210 13.30 4.44 -6.38
CA SER A 210 13.92 5.36 -5.42
C SER A 210 14.94 4.67 -4.54
N GLU A 211 14.71 3.40 -4.16
CA GLU A 211 15.68 2.59 -3.42
C GLU A 211 16.97 2.37 -4.21
N ILE A 212 16.86 2.03 -5.50
CA ILE A 212 18.02 1.70 -6.34
C ILE A 212 18.81 2.96 -6.74
N THR A 213 18.13 4.10 -6.93
CA THR A 213 18.73 5.31 -7.49
C THR A 213 18.99 6.41 -6.46
N GLY A 214 18.29 6.38 -5.32
CA GLY A 214 18.24 7.48 -4.36
C GLY A 214 17.60 8.75 -4.92
N LEU A 215 16.75 8.63 -5.94
CA LEU A 215 16.10 9.74 -6.65
C LEU A 215 14.60 9.50 -6.73
N ALA A 216 13.81 10.57 -6.75
CA ALA A 216 12.39 10.48 -7.07
C ALA A 216 12.19 10.03 -8.52
N ALA A 217 11.24 9.12 -8.75
CA ALA A 217 10.90 8.66 -10.10
C ALA A 217 10.26 9.80 -10.92
N ALA A 218 10.84 10.11 -12.08
CA ALA A 218 10.19 10.95 -13.08
C ALA A 218 9.19 10.11 -13.88
N ASP A 219 8.13 10.74 -14.41
CA ASP A 219 7.11 10.06 -15.20
C ASP A 219 7.73 9.31 -16.39
N GLY A 220 7.56 7.98 -16.40
CA GLY A 220 8.08 7.11 -17.45
C GLY A 220 9.58 6.78 -17.36
N ALA A 221 10.26 7.20 -16.29
CA ALA A 221 11.60 6.72 -15.98
C ALA A 221 11.58 5.30 -15.40
N SER A 222 12.66 4.56 -15.62
CA SER A 222 12.87 3.22 -15.07
C SER A 222 14.35 2.97 -14.82
N VAL A 223 14.70 1.86 -14.18
CA VAL A 223 16.08 1.53 -13.87
C VAL A 223 16.35 0.05 -14.11
N LEU A 224 17.52 -0.23 -14.69
CA LEU A 224 18.08 -1.56 -14.84
C LEU A 224 19.30 -1.67 -13.92
N TRP A 225 19.25 -2.58 -12.95
CA TRP A 225 20.40 -2.95 -12.14
C TRP A 225 21.04 -4.23 -12.71
N SER A 226 22.32 -4.18 -13.07
CA SER A 226 23.05 -5.34 -13.58
C SER A 226 23.69 -6.14 -12.45
N ALA A 227 23.42 -7.44 -12.38
CA ALA A 227 23.98 -8.31 -11.34
C ALA A 227 25.48 -8.61 -11.54
N ASP A 228 25.98 -8.54 -12.78
CA ASP A 228 27.40 -8.79 -13.11
C ASP A 228 28.28 -7.60 -12.77
N THR A 229 27.91 -6.41 -13.24
CA THR A 229 28.72 -5.19 -13.03
C THR A 229 28.35 -4.43 -11.77
N GLN A 230 27.20 -4.74 -11.16
CA GLN A 230 26.56 -3.94 -10.11
C GLN A 230 26.26 -2.49 -10.51
N SER A 231 26.23 -2.20 -11.82
CA SER A 231 25.89 -0.88 -12.35
C SER A 231 24.40 -0.60 -12.22
N VAL A 232 24.07 0.67 -11.96
CA VAL A 232 22.70 1.19 -11.94
C VAL A 232 22.49 2.04 -13.19
N PHE A 233 21.73 1.52 -14.15
CA PHE A 233 21.41 2.23 -15.39
C PHE A 233 20.02 2.85 -15.30
N LEU A 234 19.97 4.17 -15.26
CA LEU A 234 18.75 4.95 -15.22
C LEU A 234 18.27 5.27 -16.64
N PHE A 235 17.05 4.87 -16.96
CA PHE A 235 16.41 5.05 -18.26
C PHE A 235 15.47 6.24 -18.16
N LEU A 236 15.72 7.27 -18.96
CA LEU A 236 15.03 8.54 -18.93
C LEU A 236 14.25 8.77 -20.24
N PRO A 237 12.99 9.24 -20.18
CA PRO A 237 12.32 9.76 -21.36
C PRO A 237 13.15 10.86 -22.01
N GLN A 238 13.21 10.89 -23.34
CA GLN A 238 13.98 11.92 -24.05
C GLN A 238 13.61 13.34 -23.62
N GLY A 239 14.64 14.16 -23.41
CA GLY A 239 14.49 15.55 -22.97
C GLY A 239 14.33 15.72 -21.45
N THR A 240 14.29 14.62 -20.69
CA THR A 240 14.40 14.66 -19.23
C THR A 240 15.82 15.07 -18.84
N THR A 241 15.93 15.96 -17.85
CA THR A 241 17.26 16.39 -17.37
C THR A 241 17.91 15.24 -16.61
N ALA A 242 19.15 14.88 -17.01
CA ALA A 242 19.92 13.87 -16.31
C ALA A 242 20.23 14.31 -14.87
N PRO A 243 20.12 13.41 -13.87
CA PRO A 243 20.47 13.73 -12.49
C PRO A 243 21.93 14.16 -12.33
N GLU A 244 22.18 15.08 -11.40
CA GLU A 244 23.53 15.53 -11.09
C GLU A 244 24.42 14.35 -10.64
N GLY A 245 25.65 14.30 -11.15
CA GLY A 245 26.63 13.25 -10.85
C GLY A 245 26.48 11.97 -11.69
N SER A 246 25.41 11.82 -12.47
CA SER A 246 25.25 10.69 -13.39
C SER A 246 26.20 10.77 -14.60
N GLN A 247 26.55 9.62 -15.17
CA GLN A 247 27.41 9.53 -16.37
C GLN A 247 26.58 9.14 -17.60
N PRO A 248 26.73 9.82 -18.75
CA PRO A 248 25.99 9.45 -19.95
C PRO A 248 26.45 8.09 -20.49
N VAL A 249 25.50 7.20 -20.77
CA VAL A 249 25.77 5.89 -21.40
C VAL A 249 25.42 5.94 -22.88
N GLY A 250 24.23 6.44 -23.23
CA GLY A 250 23.81 6.57 -24.63
C GLY A 250 22.32 6.90 -24.79
N SER A 251 21.89 7.04 -26.04
CA SER A 251 20.48 7.19 -26.41
C SER A 251 20.05 6.00 -27.25
N PHE A 252 18.86 5.48 -26.98
CA PHE A 252 18.32 4.25 -27.60
C PHE A 252 16.91 4.51 -28.14
N GLY A 253 16.48 3.75 -29.14
CA GLY A 253 15.14 3.85 -29.72
C GLY A 253 14.04 3.22 -28.85
N SER A 254 14.41 2.37 -27.89
CA SER A 254 13.48 1.74 -26.94
C SER A 254 14.19 1.26 -25.67
N VAL A 255 13.40 0.95 -24.64
CA VAL A 255 13.86 0.25 -23.42
C VAL A 255 14.49 -1.09 -23.75
N SER A 256 13.83 -1.91 -24.58
CA SER A 256 14.33 -3.23 -24.98
C SER A 256 15.66 -3.17 -25.72
N GLU A 257 15.85 -2.18 -26.60
CA GLU A 257 17.13 -1.95 -27.29
C GLU A 257 18.24 -1.61 -26.29
N ALA A 258 17.96 -0.76 -25.30
CA ALA A 258 18.92 -0.44 -24.25
C ALA A 258 19.29 -1.68 -23.42
N VAL A 259 18.29 -2.47 -22.99
CA VAL A 259 18.53 -3.72 -22.23
C VAL A 259 19.42 -4.67 -23.03
N ALA A 260 19.10 -4.92 -24.30
CA ALA A 260 19.88 -5.78 -25.19
C ALA A 260 21.36 -5.34 -25.29
N VAL A 261 21.62 -4.05 -25.39
CA VAL A 261 23.00 -3.51 -25.48
C VAL A 261 23.73 -3.56 -24.14
N LEU A 262 23.03 -3.32 -23.02
CA LEU A 262 23.65 -3.21 -21.70
C LEU A 262 24.01 -4.56 -21.09
N ILE A 263 23.15 -5.57 -21.25
CA ILE A 263 23.35 -6.89 -20.60
C ILE A 263 23.39 -8.05 -21.59
N GLY A 264 22.89 -7.89 -22.81
CA GLY A 264 22.75 -8.94 -23.83
C GLY A 264 21.29 -9.25 -24.17
N GLU A 265 21.05 -9.74 -25.38
CA GLU A 265 19.70 -10.01 -25.91
C GLU A 265 19.01 -11.21 -25.24
N ASP A 266 19.77 -12.22 -24.80
CA ASP A 266 19.30 -13.53 -24.32
C ASP A 266 19.40 -13.71 -22.80
N LYS A 267 19.52 -12.61 -22.05
CA LYS A 267 19.71 -12.62 -20.60
C LYS A 267 18.43 -12.75 -19.78
N ALA A 268 18.53 -13.33 -18.60
CA ALA A 268 17.41 -13.44 -17.67
C ALA A 268 17.21 -12.12 -16.91
N VAL A 269 15.99 -11.56 -16.96
CA VAL A 269 15.65 -10.28 -16.34
C VAL A 269 14.51 -10.44 -15.36
N GLY A 270 14.75 -10.06 -14.11
CA GLY A 270 13.71 -9.92 -13.10
C GLY A 270 12.89 -8.66 -13.32
N VAL A 271 11.56 -8.75 -13.23
CA VAL A 271 10.65 -7.62 -13.45
C VAL A 271 9.57 -7.51 -12.37
N GLU A 272 9.05 -6.29 -12.20
CA GLU A 272 7.88 -5.98 -11.37
C GLU A 272 6.58 -6.28 -12.12
N GLU A 273 6.17 -7.54 -12.18
CA GLU A 273 5.01 -7.98 -12.97
C GLU A 273 3.68 -7.30 -12.57
N GLU A 274 3.56 -6.83 -11.33
CA GLU A 274 2.37 -6.11 -10.85
C GLU A 274 2.38 -4.63 -11.24
N PHE A 275 3.52 -4.10 -11.71
CA PHE A 275 3.69 -2.70 -12.11
C PHE A 275 3.84 -2.53 -13.62
N ILE A 276 4.70 -3.32 -14.26
CA ILE A 276 5.03 -3.11 -15.68
C ILE A 276 3.90 -3.57 -16.59
N GLY A 277 3.70 -2.84 -17.69
CA GLY A 277 2.72 -3.19 -18.71
C GLY A 277 3.12 -4.46 -19.48
N THR A 278 2.13 -5.26 -19.86
CA THR A 278 2.28 -6.56 -20.54
C THR A 278 3.12 -6.44 -21.81
N ALA A 279 2.91 -5.41 -22.63
CA ALA A 279 3.64 -5.26 -23.89
C ALA A 279 5.13 -4.97 -23.68
N LEU A 280 5.48 -4.23 -22.62
CA LEU A 280 6.88 -4.00 -22.26
C LEU A 280 7.51 -5.29 -21.75
N ALA A 281 6.85 -5.99 -20.83
CA ALA A 281 7.35 -7.25 -20.27
C ALA A 281 7.69 -8.27 -21.37
N LEU A 282 6.77 -8.49 -22.31
CA LEU A 282 6.92 -9.44 -23.40
C LEU A 282 7.97 -9.04 -24.47
N SER A 283 8.43 -7.79 -24.46
CA SER A 283 9.42 -7.29 -25.44
C SER A 283 10.76 -6.90 -24.80
N LEU A 284 10.90 -7.04 -23.48
CA LEU A 284 12.04 -6.48 -22.74
C LEU A 284 13.37 -7.17 -23.10
N THR A 285 13.36 -8.49 -23.27
CA THR A 285 14.51 -9.32 -23.65
C THR A 285 14.03 -10.54 -24.45
N GLU A 286 14.92 -11.17 -25.23
CA GLU A 286 14.69 -12.49 -25.84
C GLU A 286 14.96 -13.64 -24.85
N GLY A 287 15.59 -13.34 -23.71
CA GLY A 287 15.82 -14.27 -22.61
C GLY A 287 14.59 -14.49 -21.73
N GLU A 288 14.83 -14.99 -20.51
CA GLU A 288 13.76 -15.28 -19.56
C GLU A 288 13.31 -14.00 -18.82
N ILE A 289 11.99 -13.81 -18.71
CA ILE A 289 11.37 -12.79 -17.86
C ILE A 289 10.90 -13.46 -16.58
N VAL A 290 11.46 -13.05 -15.45
CA VAL A 290 11.13 -13.63 -14.14
C VAL A 290 10.33 -12.63 -13.31
N PRO A 291 9.07 -12.92 -12.97
CA PRO A 291 8.29 -12.15 -11.99
C PRO A 291 8.99 -12.16 -10.63
N ILE A 292 9.25 -10.98 -10.05
CA ILE A 292 9.94 -10.83 -8.75
C ILE A 292 9.32 -9.77 -7.85
N GLN A 293 8.05 -9.39 -8.05
CA GLN A 293 7.38 -8.38 -7.21
C GLN A 293 7.45 -8.75 -5.72
N GLN A 294 7.17 -10.01 -5.37
CA GLN A 294 7.14 -10.46 -3.98
C GLN A 294 8.52 -10.37 -3.32
N GLU A 295 9.57 -10.77 -4.04
CA GLU A 295 10.96 -10.70 -3.60
C GLU A 295 11.41 -9.26 -3.40
N LEU A 296 11.05 -8.35 -4.31
CA LEU A 296 11.34 -6.93 -4.16
C LEU A 296 10.57 -6.28 -2.99
N GLY A 297 9.33 -6.72 -2.76
CA GLY A 297 8.57 -6.34 -1.56
C GLY A 297 9.28 -6.78 -0.28
N HIS A 298 9.65 -8.06 -0.22
CA HIS A 298 10.39 -8.63 0.91
C HIS A 298 11.75 -7.95 1.14
N TRP A 299 12.46 -7.61 0.06
CA TRP A 299 13.72 -6.88 0.10
C TRP A 299 13.61 -5.52 0.79
N ARG A 300 12.51 -4.78 0.57
CA ARG A 300 12.24 -3.54 1.30
C ARG A 300 11.91 -3.82 2.76
N ASP A 301 11.02 -4.78 3.01
CA ASP A 301 10.54 -5.12 4.35
C ASP A 301 11.66 -5.46 5.34
N VAL A 302 12.66 -6.26 4.92
CA VAL A 302 13.77 -6.65 5.80
C VAL A 302 14.75 -5.51 6.08
N ARG A 303 14.72 -4.46 5.24
CA ARG A 303 15.59 -3.29 5.33
C ARG A 303 14.95 -2.11 6.04
N ASP A 304 13.66 -2.18 6.35
CA ASP A 304 12.94 -1.06 6.96
C ASP A 304 13.56 -0.60 8.28
N HIS A 305 14.21 -1.48 9.04
CA HIS A 305 14.97 -1.10 10.22
C HIS A 305 16.09 -0.07 9.96
N GLU A 306 16.65 -0.04 8.75
CA GLU A 306 17.65 0.95 8.34
C GLU A 306 17.06 2.37 8.27
N ASP A 307 15.74 2.48 8.07
CA ASP A 307 14.99 3.72 7.89
C ASP A 307 14.07 4.03 9.10
N LEU A 308 14.31 3.36 10.24
CA LEU A 308 13.59 3.53 11.52
C LEU A 308 13.32 4.99 11.93
N PRO A 309 14.25 5.96 11.78
CA PRO A 309 13.97 7.33 12.21
C PRO A 309 12.74 7.92 11.50
N PHE A 310 12.55 7.60 10.22
CA PHE A 310 11.43 8.10 9.43
C PHE A 310 10.11 7.43 9.79
N GLN A 311 10.16 6.15 10.16
CA GLN A 311 9.00 5.41 10.65
C GLN A 311 8.50 5.98 11.98
N ILE A 312 9.41 6.35 12.87
CA ILE A 312 9.07 7.06 14.12
C ILE A 312 8.43 8.40 13.80
N ILE A 313 9.02 9.21 12.90
CA ILE A 313 8.43 10.50 12.50
C ILE A 313 7.02 10.30 11.94
N ALA A 314 6.81 9.33 11.06
CA ALA A 314 5.52 9.00 10.48
C ALA A 314 4.51 8.57 11.56
N ALA A 315 4.85 7.59 12.40
CA ALA A 315 3.98 7.06 13.43
C ALA A 315 3.56 8.12 14.47
N ARG A 316 4.51 8.95 14.91
CA ARG A 316 4.26 10.01 15.90
C ARG A 316 3.45 11.16 15.32
N THR A 317 3.64 11.47 14.04
CA THR A 317 2.81 12.43 13.32
C THR A 317 1.37 11.91 13.24
N SER A 318 1.16 10.70 12.69
CA SER A 318 -0.18 10.13 12.52
C SER A 318 -0.96 10.02 13.82
N VAL A 319 -0.37 9.50 14.91
CA VAL A 319 -1.09 9.43 16.20
C VAL A 319 -1.47 10.80 16.73
N THR A 320 -0.59 11.79 16.59
CA THR A 320 -0.84 13.13 17.12
C THR A 320 -1.97 13.81 16.34
N THR A 321 -1.87 13.82 15.01
CA THR A 321 -2.83 14.52 14.14
C THR A 321 -4.20 13.84 14.21
N MET A 322 -4.27 12.52 14.09
CA MET A 322 -5.55 11.79 14.11
C MET A 322 -6.28 11.91 15.45
N GLU A 323 -5.58 11.77 16.58
CA GLU A 323 -6.23 11.88 17.89
C GLU A 323 -6.64 13.33 18.22
N ASN A 324 -5.88 14.33 17.77
CA ASN A 324 -6.28 15.73 17.88
C ASN A 324 -7.54 16.01 17.03
N THR A 325 -7.56 15.55 15.78
CA THR A 325 -8.72 15.68 14.88
C THR A 325 -9.97 15.04 15.49
N LEU A 326 -9.89 13.78 15.96
CA LEU A 326 -11.04 13.10 16.55
C LEU A 326 -11.50 13.76 17.85
N THR A 327 -10.57 14.31 18.64
CA THR A 327 -10.90 15.11 19.83
C THR A 327 -11.67 16.38 19.45
N TRP A 328 -11.24 17.08 18.39
CA TRP A 328 -11.94 18.24 17.85
C TRP A 328 -13.34 17.85 17.35
N THR A 329 -13.46 16.77 16.57
CA THR A 329 -14.72 16.26 16.04
C THR A 329 -15.69 15.94 17.16
N ASN A 330 -15.23 15.23 18.20
CA ASN A 330 -16.09 14.87 19.32
C ASN A 330 -16.60 16.10 20.07
N LYS A 331 -15.74 17.10 20.33
CA LYS A 331 -16.15 18.35 20.99
C LYS A 331 -17.21 19.12 20.20
N ARG A 332 -17.12 19.16 18.86
CA ARG A 332 -18.14 19.81 18.01
C ARG A 332 -19.48 19.09 18.10
N LEU A 333 -19.46 17.76 18.02
CA LEU A 333 -20.66 16.93 18.19
C LEU A 333 -21.29 17.08 19.58
N GLU A 334 -20.49 17.18 20.65
CA GLU A 334 -20.98 17.43 22.02
C GLU A 334 -21.65 18.80 22.17
N ARG A 335 -21.23 19.80 21.37
CA ARG A 335 -21.88 21.12 21.28
C ARG A 335 -23.13 21.12 20.40
N GLY A 336 -23.49 19.99 19.79
CA GLY A 336 -24.64 19.86 18.90
C GLY A 336 -24.45 20.57 17.55
N GLU A 337 -23.20 20.76 17.12
CA GLU A 337 -22.90 21.35 15.81
C GLU A 337 -23.11 20.33 14.68
N GLU A 338 -23.53 20.83 13.53
CA GLU A 338 -23.59 20.08 12.28
C GLU A 338 -22.46 20.56 11.35
N PHE A 339 -21.81 19.61 10.70
CA PHE A 339 -20.70 19.81 9.77
C PHE A 339 -20.59 18.57 8.87
N THR A 340 -19.52 18.41 8.11
CA THR A 340 -19.38 17.36 7.10
C THR A 340 -18.12 16.52 7.30
N GLU A 341 -18.01 15.38 6.61
CA GLU A 341 -16.74 14.62 6.56
C GLU A 341 -15.59 15.48 5.98
N LEU A 342 -15.88 16.36 5.01
CA LEU A 342 -14.90 17.30 4.45
C LEU A 342 -14.38 18.30 5.48
N ASP A 343 -15.22 18.75 6.42
CA ASP A 343 -14.77 19.64 7.50
C ASP A 343 -13.81 18.94 8.46
N ILE A 344 -14.03 17.64 8.74
CA ILE A 344 -13.11 16.84 9.54
C ILE A 344 -11.79 16.66 8.80
N TYR A 345 -11.86 16.34 7.51
CA TYR A 345 -10.67 16.15 6.69
C TYR A 345 -9.84 17.43 6.57
N ALA A 346 -10.49 18.58 6.36
CA ALA A 346 -9.80 19.87 6.33
C ALA A 346 -9.05 20.13 7.65
N HIS A 347 -9.68 19.87 8.80
CA HIS A 347 -9.02 20.01 10.09
C HIS A 347 -7.87 19.02 10.30
N TYR A 348 -8.00 17.78 9.79
CA TYR A 348 -6.90 16.80 9.79
C TYR A 348 -5.68 17.30 9.00
N LEU A 349 -5.90 17.89 7.82
CA LEU A 349 -4.83 18.46 7.01
C LEU A 349 -4.18 19.67 7.68
N GLU A 350 -4.96 20.54 8.33
CA GLU A 350 -4.42 21.68 9.11
C GLU A 350 -3.53 21.20 10.26
N GLU A 351 -3.98 20.22 11.06
CA GLU A 351 -3.19 19.65 12.15
C GLU A 351 -1.90 18.97 11.63
N LEU A 352 -1.97 18.31 10.48
CA LEU A 352 -0.81 17.70 9.84
C LEU A 352 0.20 18.75 9.37
N GLU A 353 -0.26 19.79 8.66
CA GLU A 353 0.60 20.88 8.19
C GLU A 353 1.30 21.54 9.38
N ASP A 354 0.55 21.89 10.43
CA ASP A 354 1.11 22.52 11.64
C ASP A 354 2.11 21.61 12.36
N TYR A 355 1.83 20.32 12.49
CA TYR A 355 2.73 19.37 13.13
C TYR A 355 4.00 19.12 12.30
N ALA A 356 3.90 19.13 10.96
CA ALA A 356 5.00 18.87 10.06
C ALA A 356 6.09 19.97 10.08
N LEU A 357 5.73 21.21 10.45
CA LEU A 357 6.66 22.37 10.48
C LEU A 357 7.89 22.18 11.40
N GLN A 358 7.88 21.19 12.28
CA GLN A 358 9.00 20.93 13.19
C GLN A 358 10.13 20.08 12.58
N PHE A 359 9.92 19.51 11.39
CA PHE A 359 10.84 18.58 10.72
C PHE A 359 11.61 19.22 9.57
N THR A 360 12.78 18.66 9.26
CA THR A 360 13.57 19.02 8.06
C THR A 360 13.23 18.17 6.83
N PHE A 361 12.29 17.25 7.01
CA PHE A 361 11.71 16.36 6.00
C PHE A 361 10.31 16.84 5.65
N ASP A 362 9.89 16.58 4.40
CA ASP A 362 8.53 16.83 4.00
C ASP A 362 7.66 15.72 4.60
N VAL A 363 6.59 16.09 5.31
CA VAL A 363 5.63 15.13 5.87
C VAL A 363 4.26 15.46 5.30
N GLU A 364 3.72 14.55 4.50
CA GLU A 364 2.48 14.77 3.75
C GLU A 364 1.53 13.58 3.85
N PRO A 365 0.23 13.75 3.57
CA PRO A 365 -0.70 12.62 3.51
C PRO A 365 -0.22 11.56 2.52
N TYR A 366 -0.22 10.30 2.97
CA TYR A 366 0.06 9.14 2.13
C TYR A 366 -1.25 8.59 1.54
N PHE A 367 -2.23 8.36 2.41
CA PHE A 367 -3.61 8.06 2.03
C PHE A 367 -4.55 8.49 3.16
N THR A 368 -5.84 8.62 2.87
CA THR A 368 -6.86 8.91 3.90
C THR A 368 -8.21 8.36 3.50
N ASN A 369 -8.71 7.43 4.30
CA ASN A 369 -10.11 7.06 4.39
C ASN A 369 -10.72 7.77 5.61
N LEU A 370 -11.75 8.56 5.37
CA LEU A 370 -12.48 9.23 6.43
C LEU A 370 -13.96 9.15 6.09
N HIS A 371 -14.71 8.38 6.87
CA HIS A 371 -16.12 8.18 6.61
C HIS A 371 -16.92 8.01 7.89
N SER A 372 -18.16 8.48 7.83
CA SER A 372 -19.20 8.17 8.79
C SER A 372 -19.81 6.80 8.46
N SER A 373 -19.99 5.97 9.48
CA SER A 373 -20.65 4.66 9.31
C SER A 373 -22.13 4.78 8.92
N ASN A 374 -22.72 5.98 9.07
CA ASN A 374 -24.07 6.28 8.56
C ASN A 374 -24.09 6.36 7.03
N ARG A 375 -22.97 6.70 6.39
CA ARG A 375 -22.85 6.78 4.94
C ARG A 375 -22.56 5.41 4.34
N MET A 376 -21.53 4.73 4.85
CA MET A 376 -21.08 3.42 4.37
C MET A 376 -20.22 2.71 5.42
N LEU A 377 -20.13 1.39 5.32
CA LEU A 377 -19.21 0.59 6.13
C LEU A 377 -17.87 0.31 5.43
N PHE A 378 -17.80 0.50 4.12
CA PHE A 378 -16.56 0.34 3.36
C PHE A 378 -15.63 1.54 3.57
N PRO A 379 -14.31 1.34 3.48
CA PRO A 379 -13.37 2.45 3.30
C PRO A 379 -13.84 3.38 2.17
N GLY A 380 -13.74 4.68 2.43
CA GLY A 380 -14.22 5.74 1.56
C GLY A 380 -13.46 7.03 1.83
N PRO A 381 -13.16 7.85 0.80
CA PRO A 381 -12.66 9.19 1.02
C PRO A 381 -13.75 10.05 1.68
N PRO A 382 -13.38 11.14 2.35
CA PRO A 382 -14.34 12.11 2.87
C PRO A 382 -15.14 12.74 1.72
N VAL A 383 -16.45 12.88 1.92
CA VAL A 383 -17.35 13.56 0.98
C VAL A 383 -18.22 14.60 1.70
N ASP A 384 -19.02 15.36 0.95
CA ASP A 384 -20.00 16.27 1.53
C ASP A 384 -21.19 15.50 2.15
N PHE A 385 -20.90 14.75 3.22
CA PHE A 385 -21.85 13.95 3.98
C PHE A 385 -22.02 14.55 5.39
N PRO A 386 -23.27 14.76 5.84
CA PRO A 386 -23.54 15.43 7.11
C PRO A 386 -23.12 14.58 8.32
N ILE A 387 -22.49 15.26 9.27
CA ILE A 387 -22.07 14.79 10.59
C ILE A 387 -22.86 15.56 11.65
N ASN A 388 -23.55 14.82 12.51
CA ASN A 388 -24.50 15.36 13.48
C ASN A 388 -24.75 14.38 14.64
N ALA A 389 -25.76 14.67 15.48
CA ALA A 389 -26.11 13.84 16.65
C ALA A 389 -26.55 12.39 16.31
N GLU A 390 -26.97 12.11 15.07
CA GLU A 390 -27.36 10.77 14.60
C GLU A 390 -26.16 9.95 14.11
N THR A 391 -24.98 10.57 14.01
CA THR A 391 -23.75 9.88 13.58
C THR A 391 -23.38 8.79 14.59
N ARG A 392 -23.25 7.55 14.10
CA ARG A 392 -23.03 6.34 14.91
C ARG A 392 -21.56 6.03 15.11
N CYS A 393 -20.72 6.28 14.11
CA CYS A 393 -19.28 6.14 14.18
C CYS A 393 -18.64 7.00 13.10
N ILE A 394 -17.45 7.53 13.38
CA ILE A 394 -16.56 8.13 12.39
C ILE A 394 -15.27 7.32 12.43
N GLN A 395 -14.87 6.74 11.30
CA GLN A 395 -13.58 6.08 11.16
C GLN A 395 -12.63 7.03 10.43
N LEU A 396 -11.45 7.24 11.00
CA LEU A 396 -10.31 7.88 10.37
C LEU A 396 -9.22 6.83 10.24
N ASP A 397 -8.88 6.50 9.02
CA ASP A 397 -7.93 5.46 8.63
C ASP A 397 -6.98 6.11 7.61
N ALA A 398 -5.77 6.44 8.06
CA ALA A 398 -4.89 7.34 7.35
C ALA A 398 -3.43 7.08 7.65
N GLY A 399 -2.60 7.39 6.66
CA GLY A 399 -1.16 7.35 6.75
C GLY A 399 -0.53 8.68 6.35
N VAL A 400 0.68 8.93 6.83
CA VAL A 400 1.58 9.99 6.33
C VAL A 400 2.84 9.38 5.73
N ALA A 401 3.42 10.08 4.76
CA ALA A 401 4.72 9.77 4.17
C ALA A 401 5.75 10.83 4.58
N VAL A 402 6.92 10.37 5.01
CA VAL A 402 8.09 11.20 5.27
C VAL A 402 8.99 11.16 4.05
N LYS A 403 9.30 12.32 3.47
CA LYS A 403 10.03 12.44 2.22
C LYS A 403 11.24 13.36 2.31
N LYS A 404 12.21 13.11 1.43
CA LYS A 404 13.30 14.04 1.15
C LYS A 404 13.60 14.06 -0.34
N ASP A 405 13.64 15.25 -0.93
CA ASP A 405 13.93 15.43 -2.36
C ASP A 405 13.00 14.57 -3.25
N GLY A 406 11.74 14.42 -2.84
CA GLY A 406 10.72 13.60 -3.49
C GLY A 406 10.81 12.08 -3.23
N VAL A 407 11.85 11.59 -2.56
CA VAL A 407 12.01 10.18 -2.18
C VAL A 407 11.28 9.89 -0.88
N VAL A 408 10.45 8.83 -0.87
CA VAL A 408 9.79 8.33 0.35
C VAL A 408 10.81 7.58 1.20
N LEU A 409 10.92 7.97 2.47
CA LEU A 409 11.84 7.39 3.44
C LEU A 409 11.14 6.54 4.50
N GLY A 410 9.87 6.79 4.75
CA GLY A 410 9.04 5.98 5.62
C GLY A 410 7.58 6.41 5.55
N THR A 411 6.68 5.48 5.79
CA THR A 411 5.24 5.71 5.86
C THR A 411 4.67 5.20 7.17
N SER A 412 3.43 5.57 7.41
CA SER A 412 2.59 5.05 8.49
C SER A 412 1.26 4.58 7.92
N ASP A 413 0.64 3.68 8.66
CA ASP A 413 -0.73 3.24 8.48
C ASP A 413 -1.35 3.19 9.89
N MET A 414 -2.50 3.84 10.06
CA MET A 414 -3.15 3.91 11.35
C MET A 414 -4.64 4.19 11.19
N ALA A 415 -5.44 3.36 11.85
CA ALA A 415 -6.85 3.59 12.08
C ALA A 415 -7.20 3.98 13.53
N ARG A 416 -8.10 4.97 13.65
CA ARG A 416 -8.80 5.37 14.87
C ARG A 416 -10.29 5.52 14.56
N SER A 417 -11.13 5.35 15.58
CA SER A 417 -12.58 5.51 15.41
C SER A 417 -13.19 6.29 16.56
N LEU A 418 -14.24 7.04 16.25
CA LEU A 418 -15.09 7.73 17.21
C LEU A 418 -16.48 7.08 17.24
N PRO A 419 -16.64 5.94 17.96
CA PRO A 419 -17.95 5.31 18.13
C PRO A 419 -18.84 6.15 19.06
N ARG A 420 -20.11 6.27 18.67
CA ARG A 420 -21.13 7.08 19.35
C ARG A 420 -22.25 6.26 19.98
N THR A 421 -22.25 4.95 19.76
CA THR A 421 -23.14 4.00 20.44
C THR A 421 -22.40 3.35 21.62
N ALA A 422 -23.13 2.98 22.67
CA ALA A 422 -22.54 2.31 23.83
C ALA A 422 -21.87 0.98 23.46
N ALA A 423 -22.51 0.19 22.58
CA ALA A 423 -21.95 -1.06 22.08
C ALA A 423 -20.68 -0.84 21.24
N GLY A 424 -20.66 0.19 20.39
CA GLY A 424 -19.48 0.53 19.59
C GLY A 424 -18.31 0.99 20.46
N GLN A 425 -18.56 1.77 21.52
CA GLN A 425 -17.52 2.21 22.46
C GLN A 425 -16.92 1.03 23.22
N GLU A 426 -17.76 0.13 23.74
CA GLU A 426 -17.29 -1.07 24.44
C GLU A 426 -16.47 -1.99 23.51
N ALA A 427 -16.92 -2.18 22.27
CA ALA A 427 -16.20 -2.97 21.28
C ALA A 427 -14.86 -2.33 20.90
N TYR A 428 -14.82 -1.01 20.68
CA TYR A 428 -13.62 -0.26 20.34
C TYR A 428 -12.53 -0.36 21.43
N ASP A 429 -12.92 -0.16 22.69
CA ASP A 429 -12.01 -0.28 23.83
C ASP A 429 -11.44 -1.70 23.95
N TYR A 430 -12.25 -2.71 23.62
CA TYR A 430 -11.80 -4.09 23.60
C TYR A 430 -10.84 -4.38 22.43
N PHE A 431 -11.17 -3.96 21.21
CA PHE A 431 -10.32 -4.20 20.04
C PHE A 431 -8.95 -3.53 20.15
N PHE A 432 -8.84 -2.36 20.80
CA PHE A 432 -7.53 -1.79 21.11
C PHE A 432 -6.69 -2.67 22.06
N LYS A 433 -7.32 -3.36 23.01
CA LYS A 433 -6.61 -4.35 23.85
C LYS A 433 -6.17 -5.55 23.02
N VAL A 434 -7.00 -6.01 22.10
CA VAL A 434 -6.64 -7.09 21.17
C VAL A 434 -5.43 -6.67 20.33
N VAL A 435 -5.42 -5.46 19.77
CA VAL A 435 -4.27 -4.94 19.01
C VAL A 435 -3.01 -4.92 19.86
N ARG A 436 -3.05 -4.30 21.05
CA ARG A 436 -1.84 -4.07 21.85
C ARG A 436 -1.34 -5.32 22.59
N GLU A 437 -2.25 -6.14 23.09
CA GLU A 437 -1.92 -7.30 23.92
C GLU A 437 -1.99 -8.61 23.14
N GLY A 438 -3.04 -8.78 22.32
CA GLY A 438 -3.29 -9.99 21.54
C GLY A 438 -2.47 -10.09 20.25
N ILE A 439 -2.18 -8.97 19.57
CA ILE A 439 -1.33 -8.92 18.38
C ILE A 439 0.07 -8.45 18.73
N ILE A 440 0.26 -7.22 19.19
CA ILE A 440 1.60 -6.66 19.41
C ILE A 440 2.34 -7.37 20.55
N GLY A 441 1.63 -7.76 21.61
CA GLY A 441 2.20 -8.44 22.78
C GLY A 441 2.86 -9.79 22.49
N GLN A 442 2.57 -10.41 21.35
CA GLN A 442 3.20 -11.65 20.91
C GLN A 442 4.35 -11.45 19.92
N LEU A 443 4.51 -10.26 19.33
CA LEU A 443 5.55 -9.99 18.34
C LEU A 443 6.93 -9.98 18.99
N ARG A 444 7.86 -10.75 18.42
CA ARG A 444 9.27 -10.86 18.85
C ARG A 444 10.07 -11.58 17.75
N PRO A 445 11.40 -11.48 17.75
CA PRO A 445 12.23 -12.19 16.78
C PRO A 445 11.97 -13.70 16.82
N GLY A 446 11.86 -14.32 15.64
CA GLY A 446 11.61 -15.76 15.47
C GLY A 446 10.13 -16.16 15.36
N VAL A 447 9.18 -15.23 15.53
CA VAL A 447 7.75 -15.51 15.34
C VAL A 447 7.38 -15.52 13.86
N ILE A 448 6.56 -16.47 13.44
CA ILE A 448 6.06 -16.57 12.07
C ILE A 448 4.78 -15.75 11.92
N CYS A 449 4.65 -14.97 10.84
CA CYS A 449 3.48 -14.11 10.61
C CYS A 449 2.13 -14.87 10.67
N ALA A 450 2.05 -16.06 10.10
CA ALA A 450 0.83 -16.89 10.17
C ALA A 450 0.47 -17.33 11.61
N ASP A 451 1.45 -17.55 12.48
CA ASP A 451 1.21 -17.99 13.87
C ASP A 451 0.61 -16.84 14.71
N VAL A 452 1.01 -15.59 14.43
CA VAL A 452 0.44 -14.38 15.05
C VAL A 452 -1.06 -14.34 14.82
N HIS A 453 -1.50 -14.58 13.58
CA HIS A 453 -2.92 -14.57 13.23
C HIS A 453 -3.74 -15.59 14.04
N GLU A 454 -3.25 -16.84 14.13
CA GLU A 454 -3.94 -17.89 14.89
C GLU A 454 -4.07 -17.53 16.37
N ALA A 455 -2.99 -17.07 16.99
CA ALA A 455 -2.99 -16.66 18.37
C ALA A 455 -3.89 -15.44 18.63
N THR A 456 -4.02 -14.52 17.66
CA THR A 456 -4.98 -13.41 17.74
C THR A 456 -6.42 -13.89 17.74
N LEU A 457 -6.77 -14.89 16.90
CA LEU A 457 -8.10 -15.48 16.91
C LEU A 457 -8.40 -16.20 18.23
N ASP A 458 -7.42 -16.90 18.79
CA ASP A 458 -7.53 -17.53 20.12
C ASP A 458 -7.73 -16.48 21.22
N TYR A 459 -7.07 -15.32 21.11
CA TYR A 459 -7.24 -14.18 22.03
C TYR A 459 -8.63 -13.54 21.91
N LEU A 460 -9.17 -13.45 20.69
CA LEU A 460 -10.51 -12.90 20.41
C LEU A 460 -11.64 -13.82 20.85
N ALA A 461 -11.45 -15.14 20.75
CA ALA A 461 -12.52 -16.13 20.92
C ALA A 461 -13.33 -15.99 22.22
N PRO A 462 -12.74 -15.75 23.41
CA PRO A 462 -13.50 -15.60 24.65
C PRO A 462 -14.48 -14.42 24.67
N GLN A 463 -14.30 -13.45 23.78
CA GLN A 463 -15.04 -12.18 23.78
C GLN A 463 -16.10 -12.12 22.69
N LEU A 464 -16.10 -13.08 21.74
CA LEU A 464 -17.14 -13.20 20.73
C LEU A 464 -18.56 -13.30 21.33
N PRO A 465 -18.82 -14.06 22.43
CA PRO A 465 -20.14 -14.06 23.06
C PRO A 465 -20.57 -12.67 23.53
N ARG A 466 -19.63 -11.88 24.07
CA ARG A 466 -19.92 -10.51 24.48
C ARG A 466 -20.21 -9.62 23.28
N MET A 467 -19.47 -9.77 22.17
CA MET A 467 -19.73 -9.04 20.92
C MET A 467 -21.12 -9.35 20.37
N ILE A 468 -21.59 -10.60 20.49
CA ILE A 468 -22.96 -11.00 20.14
C ILE A 468 -23.97 -10.32 21.08
N ASP A 469 -23.76 -10.40 22.40
CA ASP A 469 -24.67 -9.83 23.39
C ASP A 469 -24.88 -8.31 23.23
N ILE A 470 -23.84 -7.58 22.84
CA ILE A 470 -23.92 -6.13 22.61
C ILE A 470 -24.34 -5.76 21.17
N GLY A 471 -24.62 -6.75 20.32
CA GLY A 471 -25.08 -6.54 18.94
C GLY A 471 -24.00 -6.07 17.96
N MET A 472 -22.74 -6.38 18.27
CA MET A 472 -21.55 -6.12 17.43
C MET A 472 -21.07 -7.37 16.68
N LEU A 473 -21.77 -8.50 16.80
CA LEU A 473 -21.57 -9.71 15.99
C LEU A 473 -22.88 -10.48 15.87
N GLY A 474 -23.11 -11.14 14.73
CA GLY A 474 -24.26 -12.01 14.55
C GLY A 474 -24.03 -13.38 15.17
N ALA A 475 -25.05 -13.94 15.84
CA ALA A 475 -24.93 -15.28 16.45
C ALA A 475 -24.70 -16.40 15.41
N ASP A 476 -25.21 -16.21 14.18
CA ASP A 476 -25.07 -17.15 13.07
C ASP A 476 -23.88 -16.83 12.14
N THR A 477 -23.11 -15.78 12.44
CA THR A 477 -21.94 -15.40 11.64
C THR A 477 -20.83 -16.44 11.82
N ASP A 478 -20.37 -17.06 10.73
CA ASP A 478 -19.17 -17.91 10.74
C ASP A 478 -17.89 -17.05 10.81
N PHE A 479 -17.69 -16.45 11.98
CA PHE A 479 -16.62 -15.51 12.25
C PHE A 479 -15.24 -16.10 11.89
N ASN A 480 -14.97 -17.34 12.31
CA ASN A 480 -13.66 -17.96 12.09
C ASN A 480 -13.35 -18.13 10.60
N THR A 481 -14.29 -18.63 9.80
CA THR A 481 -14.05 -18.81 8.35
C THR A 481 -13.93 -17.47 7.63
N ILE A 482 -14.72 -16.48 8.02
CA ILE A 482 -14.71 -15.15 7.39
C ILE A 482 -13.41 -14.43 7.76
N TYR A 483 -13.08 -14.33 9.05
CA TYR A 483 -11.97 -13.51 9.53
C TYR A 483 -10.60 -14.06 9.11
N ARG A 484 -10.46 -15.38 8.89
CA ARG A 484 -9.23 -16.00 8.33
C ARG A 484 -8.87 -15.53 6.92
N LYS A 485 -9.78 -14.86 6.22
CA LYS A 485 -9.51 -14.23 4.93
C LYS A 485 -8.93 -12.81 5.07
N ARG A 486 -8.90 -12.25 6.28
CA ARG A 486 -8.23 -10.98 6.62
C ARG A 486 -6.84 -11.23 7.18
N ASN A 487 -6.00 -10.20 7.13
CA ASN A 487 -4.82 -10.12 7.97
C ASN A 487 -5.20 -9.48 9.33
N VAL A 488 -4.31 -9.57 10.32
CA VAL A 488 -4.41 -8.85 11.60
C VAL A 488 -3.29 -7.80 11.72
N GLY A 489 -2.84 -7.29 10.58
CA GLY A 489 -1.66 -6.46 10.41
C GLY A 489 -0.72 -6.98 9.32
N HIS A 490 0.32 -6.22 9.06
CA HIS A 490 1.31 -6.44 8.00
C HIS A 490 2.61 -5.73 8.35
N LEU A 491 3.69 -6.07 7.66
CA LEU A 491 4.88 -5.23 7.69
C LEU A 491 4.59 -3.88 7.02
N MET A 492 5.42 -2.90 7.35
CA MET A 492 5.34 -1.53 6.88
C MET A 492 6.73 -1.03 6.58
N GLY A 493 6.84 0.02 5.77
CA GLY A 493 8.12 0.58 5.37
C GLY A 493 7.99 1.90 4.65
N LYS A 494 8.48 1.95 3.41
CA LYS A 494 8.23 3.04 2.45
C LYS A 494 6.84 3.00 1.82
N GLN A 495 6.10 1.92 2.07
CA GLN A 495 4.69 1.73 1.76
C GLN A 495 4.14 0.61 2.66
N GLU A 496 2.85 0.33 2.57
CA GLU A 496 2.28 -0.91 3.11
C GLU A 496 2.92 -2.15 2.47
N SER A 497 3.25 -3.17 3.30
CA SER A 497 3.76 -4.44 2.78
C SER A 497 2.60 -5.34 2.35
N PHE A 498 2.66 -5.76 1.08
CA PHE A 498 1.83 -6.83 0.54
C PHE A 498 2.61 -8.14 0.34
N ALA A 499 3.90 -8.15 0.67
CA ALA A 499 4.73 -9.35 0.63
C ALA A 499 4.63 -10.16 1.93
N ASN A 500 4.47 -9.48 3.07
CA ASN A 500 4.52 -10.08 4.40
C ASN A 500 3.35 -9.61 5.30
N GLU A 501 2.24 -10.33 5.25
CA GLU A 501 1.05 -10.06 6.09
C GLU A 501 1.00 -10.97 7.34
N LEU A 502 0.44 -10.48 8.45
CA LEU A 502 0.08 -11.27 9.62
C LEU A 502 -1.21 -12.05 9.33
N ARG A 503 -1.10 -13.08 8.48
CA ARG A 503 -2.24 -13.78 7.87
C ARG A 503 -1.93 -15.26 7.61
N PRO A 504 -2.93 -16.16 7.57
CA PRO A 504 -2.69 -17.56 7.23
C PRO A 504 -1.99 -17.71 5.88
N GLY A 505 -0.95 -18.55 5.83
CA GLY A 505 -0.16 -18.83 4.63
C GLY A 505 1.15 -18.05 4.53
N TYR A 506 1.31 -16.93 5.25
CA TYR A 506 2.54 -16.14 5.25
C TYR A 506 3.57 -16.72 6.21
N LYS A 507 4.67 -17.21 5.65
CA LYS A 507 5.71 -17.95 6.37
C LYS A 507 6.90 -17.09 6.81
N HIS A 508 6.84 -15.79 6.56
CA HIS A 508 7.91 -14.88 6.96
C HIS A 508 8.12 -14.94 8.47
N ILE A 509 9.39 -14.97 8.86
CA ILE A 509 9.82 -14.99 10.26
C ILE A 509 10.19 -13.56 10.61
N LEU A 510 9.54 -13.02 11.64
CA LEU A 510 9.84 -11.69 12.15
C LEU A 510 11.24 -11.67 12.77
N HIS A 511 11.96 -10.59 12.55
CA HIS A 511 13.33 -10.40 13.01
C HIS A 511 13.44 -9.18 13.92
N HIS A 512 14.58 -9.04 14.58
CA HIS A 512 14.95 -7.75 15.16
C HIS A 512 14.99 -6.72 14.02
N GLY A 513 14.40 -5.55 14.25
CA GLY A 513 14.25 -4.53 13.22
C GLY A 513 12.94 -4.59 12.42
N SER A 514 12.15 -5.66 12.51
CA SER A 514 10.84 -5.69 11.83
C SER A 514 9.94 -4.55 12.33
N TYR A 515 9.31 -3.87 11.38
CA TYR A 515 8.37 -2.77 11.58
C TYR A 515 7.06 -3.10 10.85
N GLY A 516 5.93 -2.72 11.43
CA GLY A 516 4.63 -3.04 10.87
C GLY A 516 3.48 -2.33 11.54
N ALA A 517 2.28 -2.64 11.06
CA ALA A 517 1.03 -2.27 11.68
C ALA A 517 0.32 -3.53 12.20
N ALA A 518 -0.46 -3.37 13.27
CA ALA A 518 -1.32 -4.41 13.82
C ALA A 518 -2.73 -3.86 13.88
N GLU A 519 -3.68 -4.53 13.25
CA GLU A 519 -5.03 -4.01 13.05
C GLU A 519 -6.13 -5.01 13.40
N ILE A 520 -7.26 -4.47 13.84
CA ILE A 520 -8.55 -5.15 13.92
C ILE A 520 -9.59 -4.25 13.25
N PRO A 521 -9.89 -4.49 11.96
CA PRO A 521 -11.04 -3.89 11.31
C PRO A 521 -12.32 -4.61 11.75
N TRP A 522 -13.32 -3.85 12.20
CA TRP A 522 -14.60 -4.39 12.66
C TRP A 522 -15.78 -3.56 12.15
N ARG A 523 -16.55 -4.12 11.20
CA ARG A 523 -17.66 -3.43 10.55
C ARG A 523 -18.91 -4.26 10.73
N TYR A 524 -19.83 -3.78 11.57
CA TYR A 524 -21.05 -4.50 11.88
C TYR A 524 -22.15 -3.58 12.36
N ASN A 525 -23.39 -3.85 11.95
CA ASN A 525 -24.59 -3.21 12.47
C ASN A 525 -24.52 -1.68 12.42
N GLY A 526 -24.07 -1.12 11.28
CA GLY A 526 -23.98 0.33 11.06
C GLY A 526 -22.89 1.05 11.87
N VAL A 527 -21.89 0.32 12.35
CA VAL A 527 -20.68 0.85 13.01
C VAL A 527 -19.46 0.31 12.26
N ALA A 528 -18.57 1.21 11.84
CA ALA A 528 -17.28 0.88 11.24
C ALA A 528 -16.17 1.27 12.24
N ILE A 529 -15.54 0.28 12.85
CA ILE A 529 -14.42 0.45 13.78
C ILE A 529 -13.13 0.04 13.07
N GLY A 530 -12.17 0.95 13.06
CA GLY A 530 -10.76 0.66 12.83
C GLY A 530 -9.97 0.90 14.11
N THR A 531 -9.22 -0.12 14.54
CA THR A 531 -8.23 -0.01 15.61
C THR A 531 -6.92 -0.55 15.08
N GLU A 532 -5.88 0.28 15.10
CA GLU A 532 -4.59 -0.10 14.54
C GLU A 532 -3.45 0.65 15.22
N ASP A 533 -2.34 -0.03 15.47
CA ASP A 533 -1.14 0.59 15.99
C ASP A 533 0.11 0.10 15.26
N LEU A 534 1.04 1.02 15.03
CA LEU A 534 2.36 0.77 14.49
C LEU A 534 3.28 0.22 15.56
N TRP A 535 4.09 -0.75 15.19
CA TRP A 535 4.99 -1.46 16.09
C TRP A 535 6.38 -1.64 15.49
N TYR A 536 7.39 -1.72 16.35
CA TYR A 536 8.77 -2.02 15.98
C TYR A 536 9.37 -3.06 16.93
N ILE A 537 9.98 -4.12 16.39
CA ILE A 537 10.65 -5.16 17.18
C ILE A 537 12.08 -4.70 17.46
N GLY A 538 12.31 -4.16 18.65
CA GLY A 538 13.66 -3.87 19.13
C GLY A 538 14.31 -5.08 19.83
N LYS A 539 15.51 -4.86 20.36
CA LYS A 539 16.34 -5.90 20.95
C LYS A 539 15.79 -6.41 22.28
N ASP A 540 15.16 -5.54 23.07
CA ASP A 540 14.68 -5.83 24.42
C ASP A 540 13.17 -6.09 24.47
N LYS A 541 12.40 -5.44 23.62
CA LYS A 541 10.93 -5.55 23.53
C LYS A 541 10.42 -5.07 22.17
N THR A 542 9.13 -5.28 21.96
CA THR A 542 8.38 -4.65 20.87
C THR A 542 7.82 -3.30 21.35
N TYR A 543 8.05 -2.27 20.57
CA TYR A 543 7.67 -0.88 20.84
C TYR A 543 6.39 -0.54 20.08
N ILE A 544 5.39 0.03 20.76
CA ILE A 544 4.19 0.57 20.10
C ILE A 544 4.46 2.03 19.75
N LEU A 545 4.75 2.32 18.48
CA LEU A 545 5.20 3.64 18.06
C LEU A 545 4.07 4.67 18.01
N SER A 546 2.82 4.23 17.84
CA SER A 546 1.63 5.09 17.69
C SER A 546 0.73 5.13 18.93
N GLN A 547 1.26 4.80 20.11
CA GLN A 547 0.54 4.99 21.37
C GLN A 547 0.86 6.36 21.98
N ARG A 548 -0.14 7.13 22.43
CA ARG A 548 0.11 8.37 23.20
C ARG A 548 0.50 8.10 24.65
#